data_AF-A0A0D3EG20-F1
#
_entry.id   AF-A0A0D3EG20-F1
#
_cell.length_a   1.000
_cell.length_b   1.000
_cell.length_c   1.000
_cell.angle_alpha   90.00
_cell.angle_beta   90.00
_cell.angle_gamma   90.00
#
_symmetry.space_group_name_H-M   'P 1'
#
loop_
_entity.id
_entity.type
_entity.pdbx_description
1 polymer ?
#
loop_
_entity_poly.entity_id
_entity_poly.type
_entity_poly.pdbx_seq_one_letter_code
_entity_poly.pdbx_strand_id
1 'polypeptide(L)'
;MKSAVSSSLLNFKNLLIPNPRRRRLTSLTSVFLPKLSLNSITNHTALNLLPSSATSGLRFISSSSMESSFKPEQARVPSALPLPAPPLTKFNMGLCQLSVTTDKKRNISHAKDAIEEAASKGAKLVLLSEMWNTPYTKGSFRVFAEDVDAGGDASPSTAMLSEVSKRLKITIIGGSIPEKSGSRLYNTCCVFGSDGELKAKHRKIHLFDIDIPGKITYMESRTFTPGETPTVVDTDVGRIGIGICYDIRFQELAMMYAARGAHLLCYPGAFNMTTGPLHWELLQRARATDNQLYVATCSSARDYGYCYVAWGHSSLVGPFGEIIATTEHEEAIIIAEIDYSFLEQRRSNLPLNKQRRGDLYQLVDIQRLNKQMNAAEVVHVEM
;
A
#
# COMPACT_ATOMS: atom_id res chain seq x y z
N MET A 1 -57.70 -36.75 7.50
CA MET A 1 -58.39 -37.63 6.54
C MET A 1 -58.78 -36.82 5.31
N LYS A 2 -58.81 -37.46 4.13
CA LYS A 2 -59.58 -37.19 2.87
C LYS A 2 -60.34 -35.85 2.74
N SER A 3 -60.37 -35.16 1.59
CA SER A 3 -59.87 -35.46 0.23
C SER A 3 -59.84 -34.20 -0.67
N ALA A 4 -59.08 -34.25 -1.77
CA ALA A 4 -58.94 -33.17 -2.76
C ALA A 4 -59.96 -33.24 -3.92
N VAL A 5 -59.92 -32.24 -4.83
CA VAL A 5 -60.08 -32.25 -6.32
C VAL A 5 -60.34 -30.78 -6.77
N SER A 6 -59.34 -30.09 -7.36
CA SER A 6 -59.15 -29.82 -8.82
C SER A 6 -60.33 -29.09 -9.49
N SER A 7 -60.25 -27.83 -9.96
CA SER A 7 -59.67 -27.38 -11.25
C SER A 7 -60.20 -25.95 -11.58
N SER A 8 -59.71 -25.12 -12.52
CA SER A 8 -58.40 -24.95 -13.22
C SER A 8 -58.37 -23.59 -13.98
N LEU A 9 -57.20 -23.22 -14.56
CA LEU A 9 -56.96 -22.34 -15.74
C LEU A 9 -57.69 -20.97 -15.92
N LEU A 10 -56.92 -19.86 -15.94
CA LEU A 10 -56.67 -19.04 -17.17
C LEU A 10 -55.63 -17.90 -16.97
N ASN A 11 -54.82 -17.66 -18.01
CA ASN A 11 -54.16 -16.42 -18.50
C ASN A 11 -53.79 -15.27 -17.52
N PHE A 12 -52.57 -14.69 -17.56
CA PHE A 12 -52.00 -14.01 -18.74
C PHE A 12 -50.46 -13.98 -18.74
N LYS A 13 -49.85 -14.29 -19.90
CA LYS A 13 -48.48 -13.87 -20.27
C LYS A 13 -48.59 -12.83 -21.39
N ASN A 14 -47.90 -11.69 -21.29
CA ASN A 14 -47.38 -10.93 -22.44
C ASN A 14 -46.62 -9.66 -22.00
N LEU A 15 -45.34 -9.57 -22.39
CA LEU A 15 -44.47 -8.37 -22.58
C LEU A 15 -43.03 -8.90 -22.74
N LEU A 16 -42.71 -9.52 -23.89
CA LEU A 16 -42.12 -8.86 -25.06
C LEU A 16 -40.70 -8.33 -24.83
N ILE A 17 -39.73 -9.21 -25.06
CA ILE A 17 -38.34 -8.88 -25.40
C ILE A 17 -38.27 -8.55 -26.90
N PRO A 18 -37.45 -7.57 -27.33
CA PRO A 18 -36.75 -7.75 -28.60
C PRO A 18 -35.24 -7.40 -28.53
N ASN A 19 -34.46 -8.19 -29.25
CA ASN A 19 -33.03 -8.07 -29.52
C ASN A 19 -32.80 -8.71 -30.92
N PRO A 20 -31.68 -8.54 -31.64
CA PRO A 20 -30.84 -7.36 -31.96
C PRO A 20 -30.89 -7.01 -33.48
N ARG A 21 -30.24 -5.90 -33.91
CA ARG A 21 -29.18 -5.84 -34.99
C ARG A 21 -29.04 -4.48 -35.75
N ARG A 22 -27.76 -4.06 -35.86
CA ARG A 22 -27.04 -3.41 -37.00
C ARG A 22 -27.17 -1.90 -37.35
N ARG A 23 -25.96 -1.31 -37.52
CA ARG A 23 -25.55 -0.10 -38.30
C ARG A 23 -25.89 1.27 -37.63
N ARG A 24 -25.08 2.33 -37.75
CA ARG A 24 -23.94 2.67 -38.65
C ARG A 24 -22.72 3.26 -37.92
N LEU A 25 -21.59 3.35 -38.64
CA LEU A 25 -20.48 4.27 -38.38
C LEU A 25 -20.92 5.74 -38.42
N THR A 26 -20.32 6.58 -37.57
CA THR A 26 -19.95 7.97 -37.89
C THR A 26 -18.59 8.28 -37.25
N SER A 27 -17.68 8.93 -37.99
CA SER A 27 -16.33 9.28 -37.51
C SER A 27 -16.29 10.70 -36.96
N LEU A 28 -15.56 10.91 -35.86
CA LEU A 28 -15.20 12.25 -35.37
C LEU A 28 -13.69 12.35 -35.11
N THR A 29 -13.01 12.80 -36.17
CA THR A 29 -11.89 13.77 -36.17
C THR A 29 -10.90 13.77 -34.98
N SER A 30 -9.65 13.44 -35.30
CA SER A 30 -8.46 13.71 -34.50
C SER A 30 -8.23 15.21 -34.26
N VAL A 31 -7.83 15.56 -33.04
CA VAL A 31 -7.29 16.89 -32.72
C VAL A 31 -5.76 16.83 -32.86
N PHE A 32 -5.22 17.60 -33.80
CA PHE A 32 -3.78 17.80 -33.96
C PHE A 32 -3.24 18.78 -32.91
N LEU A 33 -2.14 18.42 -32.25
CA LEU A 33 -1.30 19.34 -31.48
C LEU A 33 -0.04 19.68 -32.31
N PRO A 34 0.28 20.97 -32.52
CA PRO A 34 1.45 21.36 -33.31
C PRO A 34 2.75 21.18 -32.50
N LYS A 35 3.77 20.60 -33.14
CA LYS A 35 5.15 20.62 -32.63
C LYS A 35 5.73 22.02 -32.81
N LEU A 36 6.24 22.62 -31.73
CA LEU A 36 7.14 23.77 -31.82
C LEU A 36 8.59 23.28 -31.73
N SER A 37 9.35 23.56 -32.77
CA SER A 37 10.80 23.40 -32.86
C SER A 37 11.34 24.64 -33.55
N LEU A 38 12.38 25.27 -32.98
CA LEU A 38 13.19 26.25 -33.68
C LEU A 38 14.59 26.28 -33.06
N ASN A 39 15.56 25.91 -33.88
CA ASN A 39 16.99 26.05 -33.60
C ASN A 39 17.47 27.47 -33.93
N SER A 40 18.64 27.80 -33.36
CA SER A 40 19.67 28.69 -33.91
C SER A 40 19.29 30.10 -34.34
N ILE A 41 19.89 31.08 -33.66
CA ILE A 41 20.42 32.29 -34.31
C ILE A 41 21.91 32.39 -33.95
N THR A 42 22.76 32.55 -34.96
CA THR A 42 24.21 32.74 -34.86
C THR A 42 24.62 34.04 -35.54
N ASN A 43 25.73 34.63 -35.05
CA ASN A 43 26.48 35.76 -35.64
C ASN A 43 25.74 37.13 -35.55
N HIS A 44 26.42 38.29 -35.52
CA HIS A 44 27.73 38.63 -36.07
C HIS A 44 28.55 39.68 -35.27
N THR A 45 29.88 39.60 -35.47
CA THR A 45 30.89 40.68 -35.52
C THR A 45 31.33 41.44 -34.26
N ALA A 46 32.66 41.60 -34.18
CA ALA A 46 33.40 42.35 -33.18
C ALA A 46 33.72 43.79 -33.64
N LEU A 47 34.08 44.63 -32.68
CA LEU A 47 34.87 45.86 -32.89
C LEU A 47 35.89 46.00 -31.75
N ASN A 48 36.91 46.84 -31.96
CA ASN A 48 38.28 46.52 -31.57
C ASN A 48 38.94 47.59 -30.68
N LEU A 49 39.99 47.19 -29.95
CA LEU A 49 41.08 48.01 -29.37
C LEU A 49 40.94 48.60 -27.94
N LEU A 50 42.14 48.83 -27.37
CA LEU A 50 42.60 48.91 -25.96
C LEU A 50 42.95 50.38 -25.56
N PRO A 51 43.59 50.66 -24.39
CA PRO A 51 43.45 50.12 -23.01
C PRO A 51 43.31 51.24 -21.94
N SER A 52 42.95 50.89 -20.69
CA SER A 52 43.47 51.63 -19.52
C SER A 52 43.57 50.76 -18.26
N SER A 53 44.63 50.97 -17.48
CA SER A 53 44.96 50.23 -16.27
C SER A 53 44.12 50.69 -15.07
N ALA A 54 43.44 49.77 -14.39
CA ALA A 54 42.91 49.98 -13.06
C ALA A 54 43.06 48.70 -12.21
N THR A 55 44.02 48.70 -11.29
CA THR A 55 44.17 47.68 -10.24
C THR A 55 43.05 47.82 -9.22
N SER A 56 41.92 47.17 -9.48
CA SER A 56 40.82 47.00 -8.52
C SER A 56 40.86 45.60 -7.94
N GLY A 57 41.07 45.49 -6.63
CA GLY A 57 41.28 44.20 -5.97
C GLY A 57 40.08 43.26 -6.10
N LEU A 58 40.35 42.03 -6.53
CA LEU A 58 39.42 40.90 -6.40
C LEU A 58 39.11 40.66 -4.93
N ARG A 59 38.08 41.35 -4.43
CA ARG A 59 37.34 40.85 -3.27
C ARG A 59 36.66 39.56 -3.71
N PHE A 60 37.27 38.44 -3.36
CA PHE A 60 36.53 37.20 -3.16
C PHE A 60 35.45 37.51 -2.12
N ILE A 61 34.24 37.82 -2.60
CA ILE A 61 33.04 37.68 -1.79
C ILE A 61 32.96 36.18 -1.56
N SER A 62 33.42 35.72 -0.40
CA SER A 62 33.01 34.41 0.07
C SER A 62 31.49 34.46 0.11
N SER A 63 30.86 33.66 -0.74
CA SER A 63 29.44 33.38 -0.62
C SER A 63 29.28 32.67 0.72
N SER A 64 29.04 33.45 1.78
CA SER A 64 28.49 32.92 3.02
C SER A 64 27.18 32.27 2.60
N SER A 65 27.23 30.94 2.47
CA SER A 65 26.02 30.16 2.34
C SER A 65 25.22 30.49 3.57
N MET A 66 24.13 31.25 3.40
CA MET A 66 23.17 31.42 4.46
C MET A 66 22.69 30.01 4.81
N GLU A 67 23.19 29.49 5.93
CA GLU A 67 22.73 28.24 6.51
C GLU A 67 21.21 28.34 6.58
N SER A 68 20.52 27.46 5.84
CA SER A 68 19.07 27.60 5.73
C SER A 68 18.50 27.40 7.13
N SER A 69 17.83 28.42 7.67
CA SER A 69 17.30 28.43 9.03
C SER A 69 16.32 27.29 9.34
N PHE A 70 15.89 26.59 8.30
CA PHE A 70 14.92 25.50 8.30
C PHE A 70 15.42 24.18 8.94
N LYS A 71 16.73 23.97 9.04
CA LYS A 71 17.34 22.76 9.66
C LYS A 71 16.66 21.44 9.27
N PRO A 72 16.47 21.13 7.97
CA PRO A 72 15.65 20.01 7.50
C PRO A 72 16.09 18.64 8.03
N GLU A 73 17.38 18.47 8.31
CA GLU A 73 17.98 17.29 8.93
C GLU A 73 17.50 17.01 10.36
N GLN A 74 17.05 18.06 11.08
CA GLN A 74 16.51 17.98 12.45
C GLN A 74 15.01 17.64 12.47
N ALA A 75 14.30 17.74 11.34
CA ALA A 75 12.86 17.51 11.27
C ALA A 75 12.43 16.03 11.50
N ARG A 76 13.38 15.11 11.65
CA ARG A 76 13.18 13.69 11.92
C ARG A 76 14.23 13.20 12.90
N VAL A 77 13.81 12.59 14.00
CA VAL A 77 14.68 12.08 15.06
C VAL A 77 14.37 10.60 15.33
N PRO A 78 15.30 9.66 15.10
CA PRO A 78 16.59 9.86 14.44
C PRO A 78 16.44 10.24 12.97
N SER A 79 17.50 10.82 12.39
CA SER A 79 17.53 11.25 11.00
C SER A 79 17.10 10.14 10.03
N ALA A 80 16.55 10.56 8.89
CA ALA A 80 16.08 9.62 7.87
C ALA A 80 17.24 8.75 7.36
N LEU A 81 16.99 7.47 7.17
CA LEU A 81 17.94 6.57 6.53
C LEU A 81 18.11 6.93 5.05
N PRO A 82 19.31 6.79 4.47
CA PRO A 82 19.48 6.76 3.03
C PRO A 82 18.53 5.72 2.41
N LEU A 83 18.02 6.01 1.21
CA LEU A 83 17.22 5.04 0.47
C LEU A 83 18.15 3.88 0.07
N PRO A 84 17.89 2.63 0.48
CA PRO A 84 18.71 1.51 0.02
C PRO A 84 18.41 1.26 -1.46
N ALA A 85 19.42 0.90 -2.25
CA ALA A 85 19.20 0.48 -3.64
C ALA A 85 18.30 -0.77 -3.66
N PRO A 86 17.11 -0.73 -4.30
CA PRO A 86 16.21 -1.88 -4.34
C PRO A 86 16.77 -2.95 -5.30
N PRO A 87 16.66 -4.26 -4.98
CA PRO A 87 17.20 -5.31 -5.85
C PRO A 87 16.53 -5.39 -7.23
N LEU A 88 15.29 -4.91 -7.32
CA LEU A 88 14.56 -4.67 -8.58
C LEU A 88 14.14 -3.21 -8.66
N THR A 89 14.42 -2.57 -9.79
CA THR A 89 14.04 -1.18 -10.07
C THR A 89 12.66 -1.04 -10.71
N LYS A 90 12.23 -2.06 -11.46
CA LYS A 90 10.97 -2.10 -12.22
C LYS A 90 10.39 -3.51 -12.22
N PHE A 91 9.12 -3.68 -11.83
CA PHE A 91 8.47 -4.99 -11.71
C PHE A 91 6.94 -4.87 -11.65
N ASN A 92 6.23 -5.98 -11.91
CA ASN A 92 4.78 -6.04 -11.76
C ASN A 92 4.36 -6.46 -10.34
N MET A 93 3.31 -5.83 -9.82
CA MET A 93 2.63 -6.18 -8.58
C MET A 93 1.23 -6.71 -8.88
N GLY A 94 0.82 -7.79 -8.21
CA GLY A 94 -0.55 -8.32 -8.22
C GLY A 94 -1.32 -7.92 -6.97
N LEU A 95 -2.51 -7.34 -7.13
CA LEU A 95 -3.47 -7.10 -6.03
C LEU A 95 -4.64 -8.07 -6.19
N CYS A 96 -4.81 -8.98 -5.23
CA CYS A 96 -5.84 -10.02 -5.27
C CYS A 96 -7.04 -9.62 -4.40
N GLN A 97 -8.04 -8.97 -5.00
CA GLN A 97 -9.31 -8.65 -4.35
C GLN A 97 -10.22 -9.89 -4.37
N LEU A 98 -10.17 -10.68 -3.30
CA LEU A 98 -10.86 -11.98 -3.22
C LEU A 98 -12.14 -11.92 -2.37
N SER A 99 -13.11 -12.75 -2.75
CA SER A 99 -14.28 -13.08 -1.94
C SER A 99 -13.85 -13.96 -0.76
N VAL A 100 -14.36 -13.68 0.44
CA VAL A 100 -14.01 -14.42 1.66
C VAL A 100 -15.23 -15.20 2.15
N THR A 101 -15.06 -16.51 2.35
CA THR A 101 -16.15 -17.42 2.75
C THR A 101 -16.02 -17.89 4.20
N THR A 102 -17.06 -18.55 4.73
CA THR A 102 -17.01 -19.25 6.03
C THR A 102 -16.23 -20.57 6.01
N ASP A 103 -15.61 -20.96 4.89
CA ASP A 103 -14.71 -22.12 4.81
C ASP A 103 -13.26 -21.65 4.65
N LYS A 104 -12.48 -21.79 5.73
CA LYS A 104 -11.05 -21.47 5.74
C LYS A 104 -10.27 -22.22 4.65
N LYS A 105 -10.55 -23.52 4.44
CA LYS A 105 -9.79 -24.33 3.46
C LYS A 105 -10.08 -23.85 2.04
N ARG A 106 -11.34 -23.50 1.75
CA ARG A 106 -11.71 -22.85 0.49
C ARG A 106 -11.00 -21.51 0.31
N ASN A 107 -10.96 -20.66 1.35
CA ASN A 107 -10.27 -19.36 1.28
C ASN A 107 -8.76 -19.53 1.02
N ILE A 108 -8.10 -20.53 1.64
CA ILE A 108 -6.68 -20.84 1.41
C ILE A 108 -6.43 -21.36 -0.01
N SER A 109 -7.26 -22.26 -0.54
CA SER A 109 -7.16 -22.71 -1.93
C SER A 109 -7.34 -21.55 -2.90
N HIS A 110 -8.38 -20.74 -2.71
CA HIS A 110 -8.69 -19.60 -3.57
C HIS A 110 -7.60 -18.54 -3.58
N ALA A 111 -7.01 -18.25 -2.41
CA ALA A 111 -5.85 -17.37 -2.31
C ALA A 111 -4.62 -17.95 -3.03
N LYS A 112 -4.36 -19.26 -2.92
CA LYS A 112 -3.28 -19.94 -3.66
C LYS A 112 -3.48 -19.81 -5.17
N ASP A 113 -4.67 -20.12 -5.67
CA ASP A 113 -5.01 -20.05 -7.10
C ASP A 113 -4.84 -18.61 -7.63
N ALA A 114 -5.28 -17.60 -6.88
CA ALA A 114 -5.12 -16.19 -7.22
C ALA A 114 -3.66 -15.70 -7.22
N ILE A 115 -2.83 -16.18 -6.28
CA ILE A 115 -1.39 -15.88 -6.27
C ILE A 115 -0.70 -16.52 -7.48
N GLU A 116 -1.03 -17.76 -7.80
CA GLU A 116 -0.50 -18.47 -8.97
C GLU A 116 -0.90 -17.79 -10.29
N GLU A 117 -2.16 -17.34 -10.40
CA GLU A 117 -2.62 -16.55 -11.54
C GLU A 117 -1.83 -15.23 -11.66
N ALA A 118 -1.66 -14.48 -10.57
CA ALA A 118 -0.93 -13.21 -10.57
C ALA A 118 0.54 -13.40 -10.97
N ALA A 119 1.20 -14.44 -10.45
CA ALA A 119 2.56 -14.80 -10.82
C ALA A 119 2.68 -15.24 -12.30
N SER A 120 1.68 -15.98 -12.82
CA SER A 120 1.64 -16.37 -14.25
C SER A 120 1.56 -15.15 -15.19
N LYS A 121 0.95 -14.06 -14.71
CA LYS A 121 0.88 -12.74 -15.37
C LYS A 121 2.13 -11.87 -15.11
N GLY A 122 3.18 -12.43 -14.53
CA GLY A 122 4.48 -11.80 -14.33
C GLY A 122 4.65 -11.00 -13.03
N ALA A 123 3.72 -11.07 -12.08
CA ALA A 123 3.89 -10.41 -10.79
C ALA A 123 5.14 -10.94 -10.04
N LYS A 124 5.91 -10.02 -9.45
CA LYS A 124 7.04 -10.31 -8.54
C LYS A 124 6.72 -9.99 -7.09
N LEU A 125 5.69 -9.17 -6.88
CA LEU A 125 5.08 -8.88 -5.58
C LEU A 125 3.58 -9.21 -5.67
N VAL A 126 3.03 -9.92 -4.68
CA VAL A 126 1.57 -10.11 -4.55
C VAL A 126 1.09 -9.59 -3.19
N LEU A 127 -0.08 -8.93 -3.17
CA LEU A 127 -0.73 -8.43 -1.96
C LEU A 127 -2.15 -9.00 -1.84
N LEU A 128 -2.38 -9.76 -0.78
CA LEU A 128 -3.72 -10.20 -0.36
C LEU A 128 -4.40 -9.13 0.54
N SER A 129 -5.68 -9.33 0.82
CA SER A 129 -6.52 -8.42 1.60
C SER A 129 -6.48 -8.67 3.12
N GLU A 130 -7.04 -7.75 3.90
CA GLU A 130 -7.21 -7.91 5.36
C GLU A 130 -8.21 -9.04 5.67
N MET A 131 -7.85 -9.91 6.63
CA MET A 131 -8.65 -11.07 7.07
C MET A 131 -9.06 -12.03 5.93
N TRP A 132 -8.24 -12.18 4.88
CA TRP A 132 -8.60 -12.96 3.68
C TRP A 132 -8.96 -14.43 3.98
N ASN A 133 -8.49 -15.00 5.10
CA ASN A 133 -8.80 -16.38 5.48
C ASN A 133 -10.11 -16.53 6.29
N THR A 134 -10.77 -15.45 6.73
CA THR A 134 -11.93 -15.49 7.65
C THR A 134 -12.94 -14.37 7.40
N PRO A 135 -14.26 -14.63 7.43
CA PRO A 135 -15.25 -13.59 7.19
C PRO A 135 -15.37 -12.67 8.42
N TYR A 136 -15.65 -11.39 8.19
CA TYR A 136 -15.95 -10.40 9.23
C TYR A 136 -17.33 -10.64 9.86
N THR A 137 -17.43 -11.69 10.67
CA THR A 137 -18.63 -12.07 11.42
C THR A 137 -18.31 -12.35 12.89
N LYS A 138 -19.30 -12.08 13.77
CA LYS A 138 -19.13 -12.20 15.22
C LYS A 138 -18.67 -13.62 15.61
N GLY A 139 -17.57 -13.71 16.35
CA GLY A 139 -17.02 -14.98 16.85
C GLY A 139 -16.04 -15.69 15.91
N SER A 140 -16.05 -15.40 14.60
CA SER A 140 -15.24 -16.13 13.61
C SER A 140 -13.74 -16.00 13.89
N PHE A 141 -13.24 -14.81 14.19
CA PHE A 141 -11.80 -14.57 14.39
C PHE A 141 -11.13 -15.54 15.36
N ARG A 142 -11.79 -15.94 16.46
CA ARG A 142 -11.20 -16.87 17.45
C ARG A 142 -11.19 -18.32 17.00
N VAL A 143 -12.17 -18.73 16.18
CA VAL A 143 -12.25 -20.07 15.58
C VAL A 143 -11.27 -20.19 14.40
N PHE A 144 -11.08 -19.11 13.66
CA PHE A 144 -10.17 -19.04 12.52
C PHE A 144 -8.73 -18.65 12.91
N ALA A 145 -8.47 -18.33 14.17
CA ALA A 145 -7.14 -17.91 14.62
C ALA A 145 -6.08 -19.00 14.41
N GLU A 146 -4.89 -18.60 13.97
CA GLU A 146 -3.77 -19.50 13.70
C GLU A 146 -2.55 -19.14 14.53
N ASP A 147 -1.80 -20.14 14.96
CA ASP A 147 -0.53 -19.93 15.67
C ASP A 147 0.60 -19.81 14.64
N VAL A 148 0.88 -18.58 14.25
CA VAL A 148 1.87 -18.24 13.21
C VAL A 148 3.28 -18.65 13.63
N ASP A 149 3.59 -18.63 14.93
CA ASP A 149 4.92 -18.96 15.45
C ASP A 149 5.13 -20.48 15.54
N ALA A 150 4.06 -21.26 15.76
CA ALA A 150 4.11 -22.72 15.66
C ALA A 150 4.18 -23.22 14.21
N GLY A 151 3.58 -22.50 13.25
CA GLY A 151 3.63 -22.80 11.82
C GLY A 151 2.96 -24.13 11.43
N GLY A 152 3.25 -24.62 10.21
CA GLY A 152 2.72 -25.90 9.70
C GLY A 152 1.19 -26.02 9.82
N ASP A 153 0.70 -27.13 10.35
CA ASP A 153 -0.74 -27.37 10.57
C ASP A 153 -1.39 -26.42 11.60
N ALA A 154 -0.60 -25.75 12.45
CA ALA A 154 -1.10 -24.73 13.37
C ALA A 154 -1.33 -23.36 12.69
N SER A 155 -0.71 -23.14 11.52
CA SER A 155 -1.01 -22.02 10.63
C SER A 155 -0.97 -22.42 9.15
N PRO A 156 -2.00 -23.15 8.65
CA PRO A 156 -2.06 -23.56 7.26
C PRO A 156 -2.14 -22.38 6.28
N SER A 157 -2.61 -21.21 6.73
CA SER A 157 -2.61 -19.99 5.91
C SER A 157 -1.19 -19.52 5.62
N THR A 158 -0.30 -19.51 6.62
CA THR A 158 1.10 -19.08 6.45
C THR A 158 1.97 -20.15 5.80
N ALA A 159 1.72 -21.43 6.08
CA ALA A 159 2.37 -22.55 5.42
C ALA A 159 2.14 -22.54 3.89
N MET A 160 0.91 -22.27 3.45
CA MET A 160 0.59 -22.09 2.02
C MET A 160 1.38 -20.92 1.41
N LEU A 161 1.38 -19.75 2.07
CA LEU A 161 2.08 -18.57 1.55
C LEU A 161 3.60 -18.80 1.40
N SER A 162 4.22 -19.48 2.37
CA SER A 162 5.63 -19.89 2.32
C SER A 162 5.95 -20.88 1.19
N GLU A 163 5.11 -21.92 1.00
CA GLU A 163 5.24 -22.88 -0.10
C GLU A 163 5.16 -22.19 -1.47
N VAL A 164 4.14 -21.34 -1.64
CA VAL A 164 3.83 -20.68 -2.91
C VAL A 164 4.85 -19.60 -3.25
N SER A 165 5.29 -18.78 -2.29
CA SER A 165 6.30 -17.73 -2.55
C SER A 165 7.63 -18.33 -3.00
N LYS A 166 8.05 -19.44 -2.37
CA LYS A 166 9.25 -20.21 -2.74
C LYS A 166 9.14 -20.86 -4.11
N ARG A 167 8.03 -21.53 -4.39
CA ARG A 167 7.81 -22.26 -5.65
C ARG A 167 7.76 -21.31 -6.85
N LEU A 168 7.11 -20.16 -6.70
CA LEU A 168 6.95 -19.16 -7.75
C LEU A 168 8.10 -18.14 -7.82
N LYS A 169 8.95 -18.08 -6.78
CA LYS A 169 10.04 -17.10 -6.61
C LYS A 169 9.54 -15.66 -6.68
N ILE A 170 8.57 -15.34 -5.82
CA ILE A 170 7.94 -14.02 -5.68
C ILE A 170 7.92 -13.59 -4.21
N THR A 171 7.90 -12.28 -3.94
CA THR A 171 7.56 -11.77 -2.61
C THR A 171 6.04 -11.75 -2.43
N ILE A 172 5.53 -12.16 -1.27
CA ILE A 172 4.10 -12.10 -0.94
C ILE A 172 3.89 -11.30 0.34
N ILE A 173 3.08 -10.24 0.24
CA ILE A 173 2.47 -9.58 1.40
C ILE A 173 1.16 -10.33 1.66
N GLY A 174 1.18 -11.21 2.66
CA GLY A 174 0.14 -12.21 2.95
C GLY A 174 -1.16 -11.65 3.52
N GLY A 175 -1.56 -10.45 3.13
CA GLY A 175 -2.79 -9.80 3.59
C GLY A 175 -2.81 -9.65 5.09
N SER A 176 -3.93 -9.99 5.75
CA SER A 176 -3.86 -10.36 7.17
C SER A 176 -4.74 -11.56 7.52
N ILE A 177 -4.43 -12.18 8.65
CA ILE A 177 -5.20 -13.27 9.26
C ILE A 177 -5.37 -13.00 10.77
N PRO A 178 -6.32 -13.63 11.47
CA PRO A 178 -6.32 -13.65 12.92
C PRO A 178 -5.16 -14.54 13.40
N GLU A 179 -4.18 -13.94 14.04
CA GLU A 179 -3.11 -14.66 14.74
C GLU A 179 -3.53 -14.95 16.18
N LYS A 180 -3.29 -16.17 16.66
CA LYS A 180 -3.31 -16.52 18.08
C LYS A 180 -1.88 -16.50 18.61
N SER A 181 -1.67 -15.87 19.77
CA SER A 181 -0.40 -15.92 20.48
C SER A 181 -0.69 -15.96 21.98
N GLY A 182 -0.52 -17.15 22.56
CA GLY A 182 -0.99 -17.47 23.91
C GLY A 182 -2.51 -17.35 24.04
N SER A 183 -2.98 -16.49 24.96
CA SER A 183 -4.39 -16.18 25.17
C SER A 183 -4.93 -15.03 24.30
N ARG A 184 -4.02 -14.26 23.67
CA ARG A 184 -4.34 -13.06 22.89
C ARG A 184 -4.56 -13.40 21.41
N LEU A 185 -5.33 -12.55 20.74
CA LEU A 185 -5.48 -12.54 19.28
C LEU A 185 -4.91 -11.25 18.71
N TYR A 186 -4.36 -11.29 17.49
CA TYR A 186 -3.89 -10.13 16.75
C TYR A 186 -4.39 -10.16 15.30
N ASN A 187 -4.54 -8.98 14.68
CA ASN A 187 -4.80 -8.85 13.24
C ASN A 187 -3.44 -8.72 12.56
N THR A 188 -3.00 -9.75 11.84
CA THR A 188 -1.57 -9.95 11.53
C THR A 188 -1.29 -10.19 10.06
N CYS A 189 -0.43 -9.35 9.48
CA CYS A 189 0.13 -9.47 8.14
C CYS A 189 1.50 -10.17 8.21
N CYS A 190 1.67 -11.23 7.43
CA CYS A 190 2.94 -11.94 7.27
C CYS A 190 3.53 -11.64 5.89
N VAL A 191 4.84 -11.38 5.83
CA VAL A 191 5.57 -11.10 4.58
C VAL A 191 6.52 -12.25 4.28
N PHE A 192 6.37 -12.86 3.10
CA PHE A 192 7.20 -13.98 2.65
C PHE A 192 8.11 -13.56 1.50
N GLY A 193 9.39 -13.94 1.57
CA GLY A 193 10.38 -13.74 0.50
C GLY A 193 10.23 -14.76 -0.62
N SER A 194 10.96 -14.55 -1.72
CA SER A 194 11.00 -15.48 -2.87
C SER A 194 11.68 -16.84 -2.56
N ASP A 195 12.25 -16.98 -1.37
CA ASP A 195 12.86 -18.18 -0.80
C ASP A 195 11.90 -19.02 0.10
N GLY A 196 10.71 -18.47 0.40
CA GLY A 196 9.74 -19.05 1.33
C GLY A 196 9.86 -18.57 2.78
N GLU A 197 10.86 -17.76 3.12
CA GLU A 197 11.07 -17.35 4.50
C GLU A 197 10.09 -16.24 4.94
N LEU A 198 9.63 -16.31 6.18
CA LEU A 198 8.88 -15.25 6.84
C LEU A 198 9.83 -14.07 7.15
N LYS A 199 9.88 -13.08 6.26
CA LYS A 199 10.75 -11.89 6.39
C LYS A 199 10.25 -10.89 7.41
N ALA A 200 8.94 -10.80 7.64
CA ALA A 200 8.36 -9.96 8.68
C ALA A 200 6.95 -10.39 9.10
N LYS A 201 6.61 -10.08 10.36
CA LYS A 201 5.26 -10.18 10.93
C LYS A 201 4.83 -8.81 11.45
N HIS A 202 3.75 -8.26 10.91
CA HIS A 202 3.17 -6.99 11.31
C HIS A 202 1.82 -7.22 11.98
N ARG A 203 1.70 -6.87 13.26
CA ARG A 203 0.44 -6.84 14.00
C ARG A 203 -0.13 -5.42 13.88
N LYS A 204 -1.38 -5.30 13.45
CA LYS A 204 -2.11 -4.02 13.27
C LYS A 204 -1.98 -3.15 14.51
N ILE A 205 -1.43 -1.95 14.36
CA ILE A 205 -1.11 -1.07 15.50
C ILE A 205 -2.37 -0.35 15.95
N HIS A 206 -3.09 0.26 15.01
CA HIS A 206 -4.28 1.04 15.29
C HIS A 206 -5.52 0.17 15.05
N LEU A 207 -6.15 -0.27 16.14
CA LEU A 207 -7.38 -1.05 16.07
C LEU A 207 -8.58 -0.17 15.66
N PHE A 208 -9.48 -0.75 14.88
CA PHE A 208 -10.65 -0.09 14.33
C PHE A 208 -11.78 0.02 15.36
N ASP A 209 -11.60 0.95 16.30
CA ASP A 209 -12.61 1.33 17.27
C ASP A 209 -13.30 2.63 16.81
N ILE A 210 -14.52 2.50 16.28
CA ILE A 210 -15.34 3.62 15.82
C ILE A 210 -16.79 3.51 16.27
N ASP A 211 -17.42 4.65 16.48
CA ASP A 211 -18.86 4.78 16.61
C ASP A 211 -19.36 5.94 15.75
N ILE A 212 -20.11 5.64 14.69
CA ILE A 212 -20.75 6.61 13.81
C ILE A 212 -22.26 6.42 13.97
N PRO A 213 -22.93 7.27 14.78
CA PRO A 213 -24.34 7.12 15.12
C PRO A 213 -25.24 6.91 13.90
N GLY A 214 -26.06 5.86 13.95
CA GLY A 214 -26.98 5.49 12.88
C GLY A 214 -26.34 4.93 11.60
N LYS A 215 -25.03 4.69 11.56
CA LYS A 215 -24.33 4.13 10.39
C LYS A 215 -23.52 2.88 10.70
N ILE A 216 -22.53 2.98 11.58
CA ILE A 216 -21.65 1.85 11.92
C ILE A 216 -20.98 2.07 13.28
N THR A 217 -21.05 1.04 14.13
CA THR A 217 -20.29 0.92 15.37
C THR A 217 -19.46 -0.36 15.28
N TYR A 218 -18.15 -0.26 15.44
CA TYR A 218 -17.24 -1.40 15.43
C TYR A 218 -16.14 -1.18 16.47
N MET A 219 -15.81 -2.24 17.22
CA MET A 219 -14.85 -2.18 18.33
C MET A 219 -13.92 -3.39 18.21
N GLU A 220 -12.89 -3.26 17.38
CA GLU A 220 -11.92 -4.31 17.09
C GLU A 220 -11.13 -4.73 18.35
N SER A 221 -10.90 -3.78 19.28
CA SER A 221 -10.25 -4.00 20.58
C SER A 221 -10.97 -4.99 21.51
N ARG A 222 -12.26 -5.27 21.27
CA ARG A 222 -12.99 -6.32 22.01
C ARG A 222 -12.55 -7.74 21.63
N THR A 223 -11.79 -7.91 20.55
CA THR A 223 -11.34 -9.22 20.07
C THR A 223 -9.82 -9.27 19.90
N PHE A 224 -9.22 -8.21 19.35
CA PHE A 224 -7.80 -8.17 19.03
C PHE A 224 -7.02 -7.29 20.02
N THR A 225 -5.76 -7.65 20.24
CA THR A 225 -4.75 -6.83 20.91
C THR A 225 -4.02 -5.99 19.86
N PRO A 226 -3.68 -4.71 20.12
CA PRO A 226 -2.88 -3.92 19.20
C PRO A 226 -1.46 -4.46 19.04
N GLY A 227 -0.85 -4.22 17.89
CA GLY A 227 0.58 -4.39 17.67
C GLY A 227 1.41 -3.27 18.28
N GLU A 228 2.62 -3.59 18.73
CA GLU A 228 3.51 -2.69 19.47
C GLU A 228 4.72 -2.23 18.64
N THR A 229 4.78 -2.53 17.33
CA THR A 229 5.96 -2.29 16.50
C THR A 229 5.61 -1.90 15.05
N PRO A 230 6.04 -0.71 14.59
CA PRO A 230 6.05 -0.35 13.17
C PRO A 230 6.94 -1.28 12.35
N THR A 231 6.41 -1.82 11.25
CA THR A 231 7.08 -2.84 10.44
C THR A 231 7.56 -2.26 9.12
N VAL A 232 8.88 -2.28 8.94
CA VAL A 232 9.55 -2.02 7.66
C VAL A 232 10.46 -3.20 7.38
N VAL A 233 10.38 -3.75 6.17
CA VAL A 233 11.04 -5.00 5.79
C VAL A 233 11.76 -4.84 4.45
N ASP A 234 12.98 -5.38 4.35
CA ASP A 234 13.71 -5.50 3.09
C ASP A 234 13.29 -6.79 2.38
N THR A 235 13.02 -6.69 1.09
CA THR A 235 12.53 -7.80 0.25
C THR A 235 13.21 -7.77 -1.12
N ASP A 236 13.01 -8.83 -1.91
CA ASP A 236 13.55 -8.96 -3.27
C ASP A 236 13.06 -7.87 -4.23
N VAL A 237 11.97 -7.17 -3.88
CA VAL A 237 11.40 -6.05 -4.63
C VAL A 237 11.66 -4.67 -3.97
N GLY A 238 12.55 -4.62 -2.97
CA GLY A 238 12.92 -3.40 -2.24
C GLY A 238 12.35 -3.31 -0.82
N ARG A 239 12.54 -2.15 -0.19
CA ARG A 239 12.09 -1.89 1.19
C ARG A 239 10.62 -1.49 1.26
N ILE A 240 9.82 -2.23 2.02
CA ILE A 240 8.36 -2.05 2.12
C ILE A 240 7.96 -1.70 3.57
N GLY A 241 7.10 -0.69 3.74
CA GLY A 241 6.41 -0.41 5.01
C GLY A 241 5.05 -1.10 5.05
N ILE A 242 4.71 -1.77 6.15
CA ILE A 242 3.44 -2.51 6.30
C ILE A 242 2.55 -1.81 7.32
N GLY A 243 1.30 -1.55 6.95
CA GLY A 243 0.22 -1.24 7.89
C GLY A 243 -1.01 -2.06 7.54
N ILE A 244 -2.01 -2.14 8.41
CA ILE A 244 -3.28 -2.82 8.12
C ILE A 244 -4.44 -1.84 8.27
N CYS A 245 -5.19 -1.65 7.19
CA CYS A 245 -6.49 -0.98 7.15
C CYS A 245 -6.52 0.38 7.85
N TYR A 246 -6.94 0.41 9.11
CA TYR A 246 -7.08 1.63 9.91
C TYR A 246 -5.73 2.34 10.14
N ASP A 247 -4.61 1.62 10.10
CA ASP A 247 -3.25 2.18 10.13
C ASP A 247 -3.01 3.24 9.03
N ILE A 248 -3.72 3.17 7.89
CA ILE A 248 -3.59 4.17 6.81
C ILE A 248 -4.06 5.56 7.25
N ARG A 249 -4.87 5.68 8.31
CA ARG A 249 -5.34 6.97 8.82
C ARG A 249 -4.25 7.75 9.54
N PHE A 250 -3.24 7.08 10.09
CA PHE A 250 -2.18 7.67 10.91
C PHE A 250 -0.97 8.01 10.03
N GLN A 251 -0.86 9.29 9.65
CA GLN A 251 0.17 9.76 8.73
C GLN A 251 1.58 9.70 9.35
N GLU A 252 1.71 9.77 10.68
CA GLU A 252 2.98 9.64 11.39
C GLU A 252 3.65 8.30 11.05
N LEU A 253 2.87 7.21 10.99
CA LEU A 253 3.35 5.88 10.66
C LEU A 253 3.93 5.83 9.24
N ALA A 254 3.24 6.43 8.26
CA ALA A 254 3.75 6.54 6.89
C ALA A 254 4.98 7.47 6.78
N MET A 255 5.00 8.57 7.54
CA MET A 255 6.15 9.47 7.62
C MET A 255 7.38 8.79 8.25
N MET A 256 7.17 7.91 9.23
CA MET A 256 8.21 7.05 9.82
C MET A 256 8.70 6.00 8.81
N TYR A 257 7.80 5.34 8.07
CA TYR A 257 8.19 4.39 7.02
C TYR A 257 8.99 5.06 5.90
N ALA A 258 8.61 6.26 5.48
CA ALA A 258 9.40 7.09 4.56
C ALA A 258 10.78 7.45 5.16
N ALA A 259 10.84 7.82 6.44
CA ALA A 259 12.09 8.11 7.15
C ALA A 259 12.99 6.86 7.33
N ARG A 260 12.41 5.65 7.34
CA ARG A 260 13.13 4.37 7.38
C ARG A 260 13.56 3.87 5.98
N GLY A 261 13.34 4.67 4.93
CA GLY A 261 13.78 4.38 3.56
C GLY A 261 12.88 3.40 2.80
N ALA A 262 11.58 3.34 3.12
CA ALA A 262 10.64 2.59 2.30
C ALA A 262 10.56 3.15 0.86
N HIS A 263 10.18 2.27 -0.08
CA HIS A 263 9.84 2.61 -1.47
C HIS A 263 8.33 2.53 -1.71
N LEU A 264 7.72 1.53 -1.08
CA LEU A 264 6.31 1.15 -1.18
C LEU A 264 5.73 1.02 0.23
N LEU A 265 4.48 1.47 0.41
CA LEU A 265 3.66 1.15 1.56
C LEU A 265 2.56 0.17 1.15
N CYS A 266 2.40 -0.93 1.88
CA CYS A 266 1.34 -1.90 1.64
C CYS A 266 0.32 -1.86 2.78
N TYR A 267 -0.95 -1.74 2.43
CA TYR A 267 -2.09 -1.75 3.34
C TYR A 267 -3.15 -2.77 2.89
N PRO A 268 -3.07 -4.04 3.32
CA PRO A 268 -4.25 -4.90 3.37
C PRO A 268 -5.33 -4.18 4.19
N GLY A 269 -6.56 -4.06 3.69
CA GLY A 269 -7.61 -3.40 4.43
C GLY A 269 -9.00 -3.53 3.84
N ALA A 270 -9.99 -3.84 4.68
CA ALA A 270 -11.39 -3.84 4.30
C ALA A 270 -12.08 -2.58 4.88
N PHE A 271 -12.16 -1.49 4.12
CA PHE A 271 -13.03 -0.36 4.50
C PHE A 271 -14.49 -0.73 4.27
N ASN A 272 -15.42 -0.20 5.08
CA ASN A 272 -16.85 -0.44 4.92
C ASN A 272 -17.53 0.57 3.98
N MET A 273 -18.78 0.30 3.60
CA MET A 273 -19.61 1.16 2.74
C MET A 273 -19.85 2.60 3.25
N THR A 274 -19.63 2.92 4.54
CA THR A 274 -19.70 4.31 5.04
C THR A 274 -18.38 5.05 4.87
N THR A 275 -17.25 4.41 5.21
CA THR A 275 -15.94 5.07 5.20
C THR A 275 -15.20 4.95 3.86
N GLY A 276 -15.49 3.91 3.07
CA GLY A 276 -14.87 3.61 1.78
C GLY A 276 -15.01 4.76 0.77
N PRO A 277 -16.24 5.14 0.39
CA PRO A 277 -16.49 6.18 -0.62
C PRO A 277 -15.85 7.54 -0.30
N LEU A 278 -15.66 7.86 0.98
CA LEU A 278 -15.16 9.16 1.44
C LEU A 278 -13.64 9.19 1.67
N HIS A 279 -13.06 8.06 2.08
CA HIS A 279 -11.70 8.05 2.64
C HIS A 279 -10.74 7.05 2.01
N TRP A 280 -11.22 6.00 1.34
CA TRP A 280 -10.33 4.95 0.82
C TRP A 280 -9.32 5.54 -0.19
N GLU A 281 -9.82 6.16 -1.26
CA GLU A 281 -8.99 6.77 -2.29
C GLU A 281 -8.20 7.98 -1.77
N LEU A 282 -8.84 8.84 -0.96
CA LEU A 282 -8.23 10.05 -0.41
C LEU A 282 -6.99 9.72 0.44
N LEU A 283 -7.10 8.72 1.33
CA LEU A 283 -6.01 8.36 2.23
C LEU A 283 -4.83 7.76 1.48
N GLN A 284 -5.05 6.81 0.56
CA GLN A 284 -3.94 6.22 -0.22
C GLN A 284 -3.18 7.28 -1.03
N ARG A 285 -3.90 8.22 -1.66
CA ARG A 285 -3.29 9.32 -2.44
C ARG A 285 -2.53 10.30 -1.56
N ALA A 286 -3.06 10.65 -0.39
CA ALA A 286 -2.33 11.47 0.59
C ALA A 286 -1.04 10.78 1.06
N ARG A 287 -1.11 9.49 1.45
CA ARG A 287 0.08 8.74 1.89
C ARG A 287 1.16 8.66 0.81
N ALA A 288 0.78 8.48 -0.47
CA ALA A 288 1.71 8.46 -1.59
C ALA A 288 2.35 9.84 -1.86
N THR A 289 1.53 10.87 -2.00
CA THR A 289 1.96 12.25 -2.35
C THR A 289 2.84 12.89 -1.28
N ASP A 290 2.44 12.82 -0.01
CA ASP A 290 3.10 13.52 1.11
C ASP A 290 4.46 12.91 1.46
N ASN A 291 4.62 11.60 1.21
CA ASN A 291 5.82 10.85 1.54
C ASN A 291 6.69 10.54 0.32
N GLN A 292 6.19 10.78 -0.90
CA GLN A 292 6.86 10.49 -2.17
C GLN A 292 7.24 9.00 -2.23
N LEU A 293 6.19 8.16 -2.16
CA LEU A 293 6.23 6.69 -2.11
C LEU A 293 5.13 6.11 -3.01
N TYR A 294 5.32 4.86 -3.46
CA TYR A 294 4.18 4.06 -3.92
C TYR A 294 3.31 3.64 -2.74
N VAL A 295 2.00 3.49 -2.97
CA VAL A 295 1.06 2.94 -1.98
C VAL A 295 0.19 1.89 -2.65
N ALA A 296 0.18 0.68 -2.11
CA ALA A 296 -0.70 -0.41 -2.53
C ALA A 296 -1.73 -0.71 -1.43
N THR A 297 -3.00 -0.80 -1.81
CA THR A 297 -4.10 -1.18 -0.92
C THR A 297 -4.81 -2.42 -1.46
N CYS A 298 -5.21 -3.34 -0.59
CA CYS A 298 -5.96 -4.53 -1.02
C CYS A 298 -7.12 -4.84 -0.07
N SER A 299 -8.34 -4.75 -0.60
CA SER A 299 -9.60 -5.10 0.06
C SER A 299 -10.06 -6.49 -0.34
N SER A 300 -10.90 -7.11 0.48
CA SER A 300 -11.77 -8.19 0.04
C SER A 300 -12.80 -7.66 -0.96
N ALA A 301 -13.33 -8.57 -1.79
CA ALA A 301 -14.49 -8.28 -2.62
C ALA A 301 -15.73 -7.98 -1.75
N ARG A 302 -16.67 -7.20 -2.29
CA ARG A 302 -17.88 -6.80 -1.59
C ARG A 302 -18.86 -7.96 -1.51
N ASP A 303 -19.25 -8.31 -0.28
CA ASP A 303 -20.32 -9.28 -0.01
C ASP A 303 -21.37 -8.64 0.93
N TYR A 304 -22.64 -8.72 0.55
CA TYR A 304 -23.79 -8.23 1.32
C TYR A 304 -24.36 -9.29 2.29
N GLY A 305 -23.89 -10.54 2.23
CA GLY A 305 -24.27 -11.63 3.13
C GLY A 305 -23.67 -11.55 4.53
N TYR A 306 -22.68 -10.67 4.75
CA TYR A 306 -22.00 -10.50 6.04
C TYR A 306 -22.35 -9.17 6.71
N CYS A 307 -22.21 -9.11 8.05
CA CYS A 307 -22.49 -7.91 8.83
C CYS A 307 -21.48 -6.76 8.61
N TYR A 308 -20.36 -7.03 7.92
CA TYR A 308 -19.39 -6.03 7.52
C TYR A 308 -19.20 -6.09 6.00
N VAL A 309 -19.83 -5.14 5.30
CA VAL A 309 -19.82 -5.06 3.84
C VAL A 309 -18.60 -4.26 3.39
N ALA A 310 -17.64 -4.94 2.76
CA ALA A 310 -16.40 -4.33 2.26
C ALA A 310 -16.64 -3.39 1.07
N TRP A 311 -15.81 -2.35 0.96
CA TRP A 311 -15.85 -1.38 -0.11
C TRP A 311 -15.27 -1.94 -1.43
N GLY A 312 -14.24 -2.80 -1.35
CA GLY A 312 -13.44 -3.21 -2.50
C GLY A 312 -12.43 -2.13 -2.91
N HIS A 313 -12.23 -1.94 -4.21
CA HIS A 313 -11.38 -0.91 -4.81
C HIS A 313 -9.89 -1.02 -4.42
N SER A 314 -9.37 -2.24 -4.26
CA SER A 314 -7.92 -2.52 -4.23
C SER A 314 -7.18 -1.74 -5.30
N SER A 315 -6.17 -0.97 -4.89
CA SER A 315 -5.56 0.07 -5.73
C SER A 315 -4.03 0.10 -5.60
N LEU A 316 -3.36 0.43 -6.70
CA LEU A 316 -1.96 0.88 -6.70
C LEU A 316 -1.92 2.37 -7.03
N VAL A 317 -1.27 3.14 -6.17
CA VAL A 317 -1.09 4.59 -6.29
C VAL A 317 0.40 4.91 -6.42
N GLY A 318 0.72 5.74 -7.41
CA GLY A 318 2.08 6.20 -7.70
C GLY A 318 2.49 7.42 -6.86
N PRO A 319 3.77 7.80 -6.91
CA PRO A 319 4.35 8.79 -6.01
C PRO A 319 3.95 10.24 -6.30
N PHE A 320 3.23 10.51 -7.40
CA PHE A 320 2.59 11.81 -7.67
C PHE A 320 1.15 11.87 -7.13
N GLY A 321 0.63 10.77 -6.56
CA GLY A 321 -0.76 10.65 -6.09
C GLY A 321 -1.74 10.24 -7.20
N GLU A 322 -1.22 9.71 -8.31
CA GLU A 322 -1.94 9.14 -9.42
C GLU A 322 -2.38 7.69 -9.12
N ILE A 323 -3.61 7.32 -9.48
CA ILE A 323 -4.06 5.94 -9.40
C ILE A 323 -3.56 5.22 -10.66
N ILE A 324 -2.65 4.27 -10.48
CA ILE A 324 -2.05 3.50 -11.57
C ILE A 324 -2.99 2.38 -12.00
N ALA A 325 -3.62 1.72 -11.02
CA ALA A 325 -4.64 0.72 -11.24
C ALA A 325 -5.58 0.67 -10.03
N THR A 326 -6.86 0.36 -10.26
CA THR A 326 -7.86 0.06 -9.23
C THR A 326 -8.76 -1.06 -9.71
N THR A 327 -9.24 -1.89 -8.79
CA THR A 327 -10.42 -2.73 -9.00
C THR A 327 -11.70 -1.91 -8.82
N GLU A 328 -12.82 -2.52 -9.20
CA GLU A 328 -14.15 -2.15 -8.72
C GLU A 328 -14.42 -2.86 -7.37
N HIS A 329 -15.65 -3.30 -7.10
CA HIS A 329 -16.04 -3.94 -5.85
C HIS A 329 -16.22 -5.46 -5.94
N GLU A 330 -16.25 -6.04 -7.14
CA GLU A 330 -16.33 -7.49 -7.37
C GLU A 330 -14.96 -8.17 -7.23
N GLU A 331 -14.92 -9.50 -7.23
CA GLU A 331 -13.67 -10.26 -7.20
C GLU A 331 -12.81 -9.97 -8.45
N ALA A 332 -11.54 -9.63 -8.23
CA ALA A 332 -10.63 -9.24 -9.30
C ALA A 332 -9.15 -9.38 -8.90
N ILE A 333 -8.31 -9.68 -9.89
CA ILE A 333 -6.85 -9.62 -9.77
C ILE A 333 -6.36 -8.57 -10.77
N ILE A 334 -5.75 -7.50 -10.27
CA ILE A 334 -5.09 -6.49 -11.12
C ILE A 334 -3.57 -6.67 -11.06
N ILE A 335 -2.95 -6.50 -12.22
CA ILE A 335 -1.50 -6.51 -12.40
C ILE A 335 -1.09 -5.12 -12.82
N ALA A 336 -0.21 -4.48 -12.05
CA ALA A 336 0.22 -3.11 -12.30
C ALA A 336 1.73 -2.97 -12.09
N GLU A 337 2.36 -2.12 -12.89
CA GLU A 337 3.81 -1.93 -12.85
C GLU A 337 4.23 -0.91 -11.78
N ILE A 338 5.29 -1.23 -11.05
CA ILE A 338 6.03 -0.33 -10.17
C ILE A 338 7.37 -0.04 -10.85
N ASP A 339 7.76 1.23 -10.93
CA ASP A 339 9.02 1.69 -11.49
C ASP A 339 9.62 2.76 -10.57
N TYR A 340 10.67 2.40 -9.83
CA TYR A 340 11.22 3.26 -8.80
C TYR A 340 11.97 4.49 -9.35
N SER A 341 12.21 4.59 -10.67
CA SER A 341 12.71 5.83 -11.27
C SER A 341 11.74 7.01 -11.06
N PHE A 342 10.43 6.74 -10.95
CA PHE A 342 9.44 7.76 -10.61
C PHE A 342 9.59 8.29 -9.17
N LEU A 343 10.13 7.49 -8.22
CA LEU A 343 10.43 7.99 -6.87
C LEU A 343 11.56 9.04 -6.91
N GLU A 344 12.61 8.75 -7.68
CA GLU A 344 13.76 9.64 -7.84
C GLU A 344 13.36 10.93 -8.58
N GLN A 345 12.59 10.81 -9.66
CA GLN A 345 12.03 11.94 -10.39
C GLN A 345 11.13 12.80 -9.49
N ARG A 346 10.21 12.17 -8.74
CA ARG A 346 9.28 12.85 -7.83
C ARG A 346 10.01 13.66 -6.76
N ARG A 347 11.07 13.09 -6.17
CA ARG A 347 11.90 13.69 -5.11
C ARG A 347 12.86 14.76 -5.63
N SER A 348 13.31 14.63 -6.88
CA SER A 348 14.11 15.66 -7.56
C SER A 348 13.25 16.88 -7.89
N ASN A 349 12.03 16.66 -8.42
CA ASN A 349 11.13 17.73 -8.84
C ASN A 349 10.53 18.53 -7.67
N LEU A 350 10.18 17.88 -6.54
CA LEU A 350 9.84 18.57 -5.29
C LEU A 350 10.68 17.99 -4.14
N PRO A 351 11.82 18.60 -3.77
CA PRO A 351 12.74 18.07 -2.77
C PRO A 351 12.25 18.37 -1.34
N LEU A 352 11.11 17.79 -0.95
CA LEU A 352 10.45 18.04 0.34
C LEU A 352 11.40 17.86 1.53
N ASN A 353 12.28 16.86 1.48
CA ASN A 353 13.26 16.59 2.53
C ASN A 353 14.31 17.71 2.71
N LYS A 354 14.49 18.63 1.76
CA LYS A 354 15.35 19.83 1.90
C LYS A 354 14.58 21.06 2.43
N GLN A 355 13.26 20.95 2.59
CA GLN A 355 12.34 22.05 2.87
C GLN A 355 11.58 21.88 4.20
N ARG A 356 11.79 20.76 4.91
CA ARG A 356 11.19 20.54 6.23
C ARG A 356 11.76 21.55 7.24
N ARG A 357 10.91 22.01 8.16
CA ARG A 357 11.24 22.99 9.20
C ARG A 357 11.58 22.28 10.52
N GLY A 358 12.76 21.66 10.57
CA GLY A 358 13.28 21.00 11.78
C GLY A 358 13.57 21.95 12.93
N ASP A 359 13.62 23.25 12.63
CA ASP A 359 13.62 24.37 13.58
C ASP A 359 12.25 24.66 14.21
N LEU A 360 11.15 24.16 13.63
CA LEU A 360 9.77 24.37 14.12
C LEU A 360 9.07 23.09 14.58
N TYR A 361 9.31 21.96 13.92
CA TYR A 361 8.66 20.68 14.21
C TYR A 361 9.58 19.49 13.96
N GLN A 362 9.34 18.39 14.68
CA GLN A 362 10.11 17.15 14.53
C GLN A 362 9.18 15.94 14.59
N LEU A 363 9.42 14.95 13.74
CA LEU A 363 8.86 13.61 13.86
C LEU A 363 9.83 12.73 14.67
N VAL A 364 9.37 12.18 15.80
CA VAL A 364 10.20 11.35 16.68
C VAL A 364 9.85 9.87 16.53
N ASP A 365 10.76 9.10 15.94
CA ASP A 365 10.74 7.64 15.88
C ASP A 365 11.33 7.06 17.17
N ILE A 366 10.49 6.99 18.21
CA ILE A 366 10.85 6.52 19.56
C ILE A 366 11.54 5.14 19.52
N GLN A 367 11.08 4.24 18.65
CA GLN A 367 11.63 2.89 18.57
C GLN A 367 13.06 2.89 18.00
N ARG A 368 13.37 3.70 16.96
CA ARG A 368 14.75 3.83 16.47
C ARG A 368 15.62 4.59 17.44
N LEU A 369 15.10 5.62 18.11
CA LEU A 369 15.84 6.40 19.10
C LEU A 369 16.32 5.53 20.26
N ASN A 370 15.41 4.78 20.89
CA ASN A 370 15.74 3.88 22.01
C ASN A 370 16.75 2.80 21.58
N LYS A 371 16.62 2.24 20.37
CA LYS A 371 17.61 1.28 19.84
C LYS A 371 19.02 1.88 19.68
N GLN A 372 19.12 3.15 19.29
CA GLN A 372 20.41 3.84 19.18
C GLN A 372 21.02 4.16 20.55
N MET A 373 20.20 4.59 21.51
CA MET A 373 20.66 4.85 22.89
C MET A 373 21.19 3.56 23.54
N ASN A 374 20.42 2.48 23.53
CA ASN A 374 20.83 1.21 24.12
C ASN A 374 22.11 0.64 23.45
N ALA A 375 22.28 0.83 22.14
CA ALA A 375 23.49 0.42 21.44
C ALA A 375 24.73 1.24 21.85
N ALA A 376 24.57 2.54 22.13
CA ALA A 376 25.64 3.39 22.63
C ALA A 376 26.03 3.05 24.07
N GLU A 377 25.07 2.70 24.93
CA GLU A 377 25.33 2.27 26.31
C GLU A 377 26.15 0.97 26.37
N VAL A 378 25.87 -0.02 25.52
CA VAL A 378 26.65 -1.28 25.47
C VAL A 378 28.11 -1.01 25.11
N VAL A 379 28.38 -0.14 24.12
CA VAL A 379 29.75 0.23 23.73
C VAL A 379 30.51 0.94 24.86
N HIS A 380 29.81 1.64 25.75
CA HIS A 380 30.42 2.29 26.93
C HIS A 380 30.65 1.36 28.13
N VAL A 381 30.19 0.10 28.10
CA VAL A 381 30.44 -0.91 29.13
C VAL A 381 31.54 -1.90 28.73
N GLU A 382 31.88 -1.97 27.43
CA GLU A 382 32.96 -2.80 26.88
C GLU A 382 34.30 -2.06 26.67
N MET A 383 34.38 -0.78 27.07
CA MET A 383 35.59 0.06 27.09
C MET A 383 36.03 0.41 28.52
#